data_AF-A0A8C2MFC0-F1
#
_entry.id   AF-A0A8C2MFC0-F1
#
_cell.length_a   1.000
_cell.length_b   1.000
_cell.length_c   1.000
_cell.angle_alpha   90.00
_cell.angle_beta   90.00
_cell.angle_gamma   90.00
#
_symmetry.space_group_name_H-M   'P 1'
#
loop_
_entity.id
_entity.type
_entity.pdbx_description
1 polymer ?
#
loop_
_entity_poly.entity_id
_entity_poly.type
_entity_poly.pdbx_seq_one_letter_code
_entity_poly.pdbx_strand_id
1 'polypeptide(L)'
;VSILIIFLICLQTQAAVCMVCKSFKKGHCLVGKSNCTTKYSPGCRTRDFFIFSGTGKWVHNHTELDCYKGCWLEGIYLLLQR
;
A
#
# COMPACT_ATOMS: atom_id res chain seq x y z
N VAL A 1 2.47 -11.26 -35.82
CA VAL A 1 2.09 -12.17 -34.70
C VAL A 1 2.78 -11.79 -33.39
N SER A 2 4.06 -11.41 -33.41
CA SER A 2 4.85 -11.20 -32.17
C SER A 2 4.54 -9.92 -31.36
N ILE A 3 4.20 -8.80 -31.99
CA ILE A 3 3.98 -7.50 -31.30
C ILE A 3 2.66 -7.49 -30.50
N LEU A 4 1.60 -8.06 -31.07
CA LEU A 4 0.28 -8.12 -30.41
C LEU A 4 0.33 -8.95 -29.11
N ILE A 5 1.11 -10.03 -29.12
CA ILE A 5 1.28 -10.92 -27.95
C ILE A 5 2.05 -10.20 -26.83
N ILE A 6 3.11 -9.46 -27.14
CA ILE A 6 3.85 -8.66 -26.16
C ILE A 6 2.94 -7.59 -25.53
N PHE A 7 2.12 -6.93 -26.35
CA PHE A 7 1.17 -5.93 -25.87
C PHE A 7 0.08 -6.54 -24.96
N LEU A 8 -0.39 -7.74 -25.28
CA LEU A 8 -1.36 -8.49 -24.46
C LEU A 8 -0.76 -8.99 -23.14
N ILE A 9 0.53 -9.35 -23.11
CA ILE A 9 1.26 -9.71 -21.88
C ILE A 9 1.40 -8.49 -20.96
N CYS A 10 1.67 -7.30 -21.52
CA CYS A 10 1.73 -6.06 -20.74
C CYS A 10 0.39 -5.63 -20.15
N LEU A 11 -0.74 -6.07 -20.71
CA LEU A 11 -2.10 -5.78 -20.24
C LEU A 11 -2.57 -6.70 -19.10
N GLN A 12 -1.76 -7.64 -18.65
CA GLN A 12 -2.10 -8.47 -17.49
C GLN A 12 -2.13 -7.60 -16.22
N THR A 13 -3.33 -7.11 -15.90
CA THR A 13 -3.64 -6.50 -14.61
C THR A 13 -3.47 -7.56 -13.53
N GLN A 14 -2.28 -7.61 -12.95
CA GLN A 14 -1.98 -8.56 -11.88
C GLN A 14 -2.64 -8.04 -10.60
N ALA A 15 -3.82 -8.58 -10.29
CA ALA A 15 -4.48 -8.35 -9.02
C ALA A 15 -3.67 -9.05 -7.92
N ALA A 16 -2.91 -8.29 -7.14
CA ALA A 16 -2.20 -8.79 -5.97
C ALA A 16 -3.13 -8.71 -4.76
N VAL A 17 -3.22 -9.78 -3.98
CA VAL A 17 -3.90 -9.75 -2.68
C VAL A 17 -2.84 -9.54 -1.60
N CYS A 18 -2.97 -8.45 -0.86
CA CYS A 18 -2.07 -8.11 0.25
C CYS A 18 -2.78 -8.37 1.58
N MET A 19 -2.01 -8.80 2.58
CA MET A 19 -2.46 -8.77 3.96
C MET A 19 -2.40 -7.34 4.48
N VAL A 20 -3.50 -6.89 5.09
CA VAL A 20 -3.59 -5.63 5.83
C VAL A 20 -3.46 -5.94 7.32
N CYS A 21 -2.69 -5.11 8.03
CA CYS A 21 -2.51 -5.23 9.46
C CYS A 21 -2.26 -3.86 10.09
N LYS A 22 -3.03 -3.51 11.14
CA LYS A 22 -2.84 -2.27 11.91
C LYS A 22 -1.69 -2.34 12.91
N SER A 23 -1.26 -3.53 13.30
CA SER A 23 -0.09 -3.68 14.17
C SER A 23 0.63 -4.97 13.83
N PHE A 24 1.72 -4.82 13.09
CA PHE A 24 2.57 -5.90 12.63
C PHE A 24 3.86 -5.93 13.44
N LYS A 25 4.24 -7.11 13.93
CA LYS A 25 5.46 -7.29 14.72
C LYS A 25 6.04 -8.68 14.48
N LYS A 26 7.34 -8.74 14.13
CA LYS A 26 8.11 -9.99 13.95
C LYS A 26 7.43 -11.04 13.03
N GLY A 27 6.82 -10.61 11.93
CA GLY A 27 6.17 -11.54 11.00
C GLY A 27 4.70 -11.84 11.32
N HIS A 28 4.16 -11.36 12.44
CA HIS A 28 2.79 -11.63 12.87
C HIS A 28 1.94 -10.35 12.92
N CYS A 29 0.67 -10.50 12.53
CA CYS A 29 -0.33 -9.46 12.70
C CYS A 29 -1.03 -9.58 14.06
N LEU A 30 -0.90 -8.56 14.89
CA LEU A 30 -1.48 -8.50 16.23
C LEU A 30 -2.90 -7.92 16.24
N VAL A 31 -3.16 -6.91 15.40
CA VAL A 31 -4.42 -6.17 15.37
C VAL A 31 -4.85 -5.82 13.95
N GLY A 32 -6.15 -5.92 13.69
CA GLY A 32 -6.75 -5.42 12.45
C GLY A 32 -6.35 -6.19 11.20
N LYS A 33 -6.19 -7.51 11.32
CA LYS A 33 -5.90 -8.39 10.19
C LYS A 33 -7.05 -8.37 9.20
N SER A 34 -6.79 -7.96 7.97
CA SER A 34 -7.72 -8.11 6.84
C SER A 34 -6.94 -8.34 5.55
N ASN A 35 -7.64 -8.44 4.43
CA ASN A 35 -7.03 -8.57 3.11
C ASN A 35 -7.51 -7.41 2.24
N CYS A 36 -6.64 -6.95 1.36
CA CYS A 36 -6.97 -5.98 0.33
C CYS A 36 -6.46 -6.48 -1.01
N THR A 37 -7.19 -6.18 -2.10
CA THR A 37 -6.77 -6.51 -3.46
C THR A 37 -6.37 -5.24 -4.16
N THR A 38 -5.19 -5.22 -4.77
CA THR A 38 -4.64 -4.09 -5.50
C THR A 38 -4.30 -4.50 -6.92
N LYS A 39 -4.66 -3.65 -7.87
CA LYS A 39 -4.41 -3.86 -9.30
C LYS A 39 -3.19 -3.08 -9.81
N TYR A 40 -2.51 -2.35 -8.92
CA TYR A 40 -1.45 -1.41 -9.28
C TYR A 40 -0.15 -1.75 -8.53
N SER A 41 0.97 -1.79 -9.25
CA SER A 41 2.31 -1.94 -8.68
C SER A 41 2.69 -0.66 -7.91
N PRO A 42 3.28 -0.74 -6.69
CA PRO A 42 3.96 -1.90 -6.08
C PRO A 42 3.03 -2.87 -5.30
N GLY A 43 1.73 -2.63 -5.32
CA GLY A 43 0.73 -3.50 -4.71
C GLY A 43 0.64 -3.35 -3.20
N CYS A 44 1.55 -3.98 -2.45
CA CYS A 44 1.55 -3.97 -0.99
C CYS A 44 2.51 -2.91 -0.44
N ARG A 45 2.16 -2.27 0.68
CA ARG A 45 3.00 -1.26 1.34
C ARG A 45 3.09 -1.52 2.84
N THR A 46 4.32 -1.47 3.35
CA THR A 46 4.59 -1.44 4.80
C THR A 46 4.83 0.00 5.24
N ARG A 47 4.30 0.39 6.41
CA ARG A 47 4.47 1.73 6.99
C ARG A 47 4.92 1.63 8.44
N ASP A 48 6.01 2.31 8.78
CA ASP A 48 6.45 2.45 10.16
C ASP A 48 5.96 3.76 10.75
N PHE A 49 5.31 3.68 11.91
CA PHE A 49 4.83 4.82 12.67
C PHE A 49 5.78 5.10 13.82
N PHE A 50 6.19 6.37 13.93
CA PHE A 50 7.06 6.86 14.98
C PHE A 50 6.30 7.90 15.81
N ILE A 51 6.46 7.85 17.14
CA ILE A 51 5.96 8.87 18.05
C ILE A 51 7.14 9.72 18.51
N PHE A 52 6.93 11.04 18.58
CA PHE A 52 7.90 11.94 19.18
C PHE A 52 7.78 11.88 20.71
N SER A 53 8.81 11.39 21.38
CA SER A 53 8.90 11.34 22.84
C SER A 53 9.11 12.73 23.42
N GLY A 54 8.57 12.98 24.62
CA GLY A 54 8.87 14.18 25.42
C GLY A 54 10.35 14.33 25.77
N THR A 55 11.15 13.28 25.62
CA THR A 55 12.63 13.32 25.74
C THR A 55 13.35 13.80 24.48
N GLY A 56 12.61 14.33 23.48
CA GLY A 56 13.17 14.87 22.24
C GLY A 56 13.66 13.82 21.23
N LYS A 57 13.18 12.58 21.31
CA LYS A 57 13.59 11.48 20.42
C LYS A 57 12.38 10.86 19.70
N TRP A 58 12.57 10.48 18.45
CA TRP A 58 11.60 9.64 17.74
C TRP A 58 11.72 8.20 18.23
N VAL A 59 10.59 7.63 18.65
CA VAL A 59 10.50 6.24 19.11
C VAL A 59 9.59 5.50 18.16
N HIS A 60 10.03 4.31 17.71
CA HIS A 60 9.19 3.43 16.91
C HIS A 60 7.98 2.99 17.74
N ASN A 61 6.79 3.18 17.18
CA ASN A 61 5.54 2.81 17.84
C ASN A 61 5.06 1.45 17.31
N HIS A 62 4.68 1.42 16.03
CA HIS A 62 4.16 0.22 15.39
C HIS A 62 4.39 0.26 13.88
N THR A 63 4.28 -0.91 13.28
CA THR A 63 4.37 -1.09 11.83
C THR A 63 3.00 -1.53 11.32
N GLU A 64 2.55 -0.97 10.21
CA GLU A 64 1.32 -1.34 9.52
C GLU A 64 1.63 -1.94 8.16
N LEU A 65 0.80 -2.91 7.76
CA LEU A 65 0.75 -3.45 6.41
C LEU A 65 -0.55 -2.95 5.78
N ASP A 66 -0.48 -2.36 4.60
CA ASP A 66 -1.64 -1.86 3.86
C ASP A 66 -1.46 -2.07 2.35
N CYS A 67 -2.54 -1.99 1.59
CA CYS A 67 -2.43 -1.90 0.13
C CYS A 67 -1.97 -0.50 -0.27
N TYR A 68 -1.10 -0.45 -1.28
CA TYR A 68 -0.86 0.77 -2.02
C TYR A 68 -2.16 1.16 -2.73
N LYS A 69 -2.85 2.16 -2.18
CA LYS A 69 -3.87 2.89 -2.94
C LYS A 69 -3.09 3.68 -3.98
N GLY A 70 -3.17 3.26 -5.25
CA GLY A 70 -2.71 4.08 -6.37
C GLY A 70 -3.23 5.51 -6.23
N CYS A 71 -2.57 6.48 -6.83
CA CYS A 71 -3.15 7.83 -6.90
C CYS A 71 -4.43 7.72 -7.74
N TRP A 72 -5.58 7.56 -7.09
CA TRP A 72 -6.87 7.61 -7.75
C TRP A 72 -7.07 9.05 -8.22
N LEU A 73 -7.60 9.21 -9.43
CA LEU A 73 -8.09 10.48 -10.00
C LEU A 73 -9.09 11.23 -9.09
N GLU A 74 -9.44 10.72 -7.90
CA GLU A 74 -10.08 11.44 -6.81
C GLU A 74 -9.27 12.70 -6.39
N GLY A 75 -7.94 12.68 -6.53
CA GLY A 75 -7.08 13.85 -6.26
C GLY A 75 -7.10 14.93 -7.35
N ILE A 76 -7.51 14.60 -8.57
CA ILE A 76 -7.58 15.58 -9.67
C ILE A 76 -8.80 16.50 -9.51
N TYR A 77 -9.89 16.01 -8.94
CA TYR A 77 -11.04 16.86 -8.58
C TYR A 77 -10.67 17.96 -7.56
N LEU A 78 -9.79 17.65 -6.58
CA LEU A 78 -9.31 18.63 -5.62
C LEU A 78 -8.27 19.62 -6.20
N LEU A 79 -7.58 19.26 -7.26
CA LEU A 79 -6.63 20.15 -7.95
C LEU A 79 -7.31 21.03 -9.02
N LEU A 80 -8.49 20.64 -9.52
CA LEU A 80 -9.30 21.44 -10.48
C LEU A 80 -10.21 22.48 -9.82
N GLN A 81 -10.30 22.51 -8.49
CA GLN A 81 -11.07 23.53 -7.74
C GLN A 81 -10.19 24.56 -7.00
N ARG A 82 -8.92 24.73 -7.41
CA ARG A 82 -8.06 25.80 -6.92
C ARG A 82 -7.69 26.79 -8.01
#